data_AF-B9SLL3-F1
#
_entry.id   AF-B9SLL3-F1
#
_cell.length_a   1.000
_cell.length_b   1.000
_cell.length_c   1.000
_cell.angle_alpha   90.00
_cell.angle_beta   90.00
_cell.angle_gamma   90.00
#
_symmetry.space_group_name_H-M   'P 1'
#
loop_
_entity.id
_entity.type
_entity.pdbx_description
1 polymer ?
#
loop_
_entity_poly.entity_id
_entity_poly.type
_entity_poly.pdbx_seq_one_letter_code
_entity_poly.pdbx_strand_id
1 'polypeptide(L)'
;MAESSKTTIKDNAKGPDFKKVVTSASGNFSDLSWTPMDDKIEVRLPGNKHPATSKEVDAYIDKVLYIKSSKKRLSVFTEICPKKE
;
A
#
# COMPACT_ATOMS: atom_id res chain seq x y z
N MET A 1 -18.91 -34.47 28.71
CA MET A 1 -18.18 -34.13 29.95
C MET A 1 -17.53 -32.77 29.76
N ALA A 2 -17.86 -31.81 30.61
CA ALA A 2 -17.19 -30.51 30.67
C ALA A 2 -16.16 -30.59 31.80
N GLU A 3 -14.88 -30.34 31.52
CA GLU A 3 -13.87 -30.18 32.56
C GLU A 3 -13.54 -28.70 32.73
N SER A 4 -13.78 -28.27 33.97
CA SER A 4 -13.74 -26.89 34.45
C SER A 4 -12.32 -26.53 34.84
N SER A 5 -11.76 -25.48 34.24
CA SER A 5 -10.43 -24.94 34.59
C SER A 5 -10.44 -24.32 35.99
N LYS A 6 -9.41 -24.57 36.78
CA LYS A 6 -9.14 -23.82 38.01
C LYS A 6 -7.64 -23.58 38.17
N THR A 7 -7.22 -22.35 37.89
CA THR A 7 -5.94 -21.85 38.39
C THR A 7 -6.15 -20.45 38.94
N THR A 8 -6.09 -20.36 40.26
CA THR A 8 -6.21 -19.15 41.07
C THR A 8 -4.92 -18.34 40.97
N ILE A 9 -4.98 -17.09 40.49
CA ILE A 9 -3.88 -16.13 40.65
C ILE A 9 -4.32 -15.10 41.70
N LYS A 10 -3.62 -15.06 42.84
CA LYS A 10 -3.82 -14.09 43.91
C LYS A 10 -2.75 -13.02 43.78
N ASP A 11 -3.09 -11.88 43.18
CA ASP A 11 -2.20 -10.72 43.16
C ASP A 11 -2.75 -9.65 44.13
N ASN A 12 -2.12 -9.55 45.29
CA ASN A 12 -2.33 -8.47 46.24
C ASN A 12 -1.37 -7.33 45.91
N ALA A 13 -1.85 -6.32 45.18
CA ALA A 13 -1.22 -5.00 45.13
C ALA A 13 -2.26 -3.94 44.76
N LYS A 14 -2.56 -3.06 45.72
CA LYS A 14 -3.48 -1.93 45.56
C LYS A 14 -2.71 -0.74 44.96
N GLY A 15 -2.95 -0.46 43.68
CA GLY A 15 -2.48 0.73 42.96
C GLY A 15 -3.65 1.39 42.20
N PRO A 16 -3.61 2.70 41.95
CA PRO A 16 -4.81 3.50 41.69
C PRO A 16 -5.40 3.33 40.29
N ASP A 17 -6.73 3.26 40.24
CA ASP A 17 -7.58 3.18 39.06
C ASP A 17 -7.37 4.36 38.08
N PHE A 18 -6.55 4.16 37.05
CA PHE A 18 -6.68 4.93 35.81
C PHE A 18 -7.69 4.23 34.91
N LYS A 19 -8.91 4.76 34.83
CA LYS A 19 -9.91 4.33 33.83
C LYS A 19 -9.45 4.78 32.44
N LYS A 20 -8.44 4.12 31.88
CA LYS A 20 -8.11 4.21 30.46
C LYS A 20 -9.26 3.58 29.70
N VAL A 21 -10.14 4.40 29.14
CA VAL A 21 -11.03 3.97 28.05
C VAL A 21 -10.14 3.73 26.85
N VAL A 22 -9.52 2.55 26.81
CA VAL A 22 -9.05 1.95 25.57
C VAL A 22 -10.32 1.39 24.95
N THR A 23 -10.90 2.12 24.00
CA THR A 23 -11.79 1.50 23.02
C THR A 23 -10.90 0.59 22.18
N SER A 24 -10.59 -0.58 22.72
CA SER A 24 -9.99 -1.68 21.99
C SER A 24 -11.02 -2.09 20.96
N ALA A 25 -10.80 -1.72 19.70
CA ALA A 25 -11.47 -2.37 18.60
C ALA A 25 -11.14 -3.86 18.73
N SER A 26 -12.08 -4.64 19.27
CA SER A 26 -12.03 -6.09 19.28
C SER A 26 -12.33 -6.57 17.87
N GLY A 27 -11.41 -6.31 16.95
CA GLY A 27 -11.31 -7.05 15.70
C GLY A 27 -10.47 -8.28 15.98
N ASN A 28 -10.93 -9.46 15.60
CA ASN A 28 -10.08 -10.63 15.54
C ASN A 28 -8.94 -10.34 14.55
N PHE A 29 -7.74 -9.99 15.04
CA PHE A 29 -6.52 -9.87 14.23
C PHE A 29 -5.89 -11.25 13.93
N SER A 30 -6.70 -12.31 13.92
CA SER A 30 -6.29 -13.59 13.35
C SER A 30 -6.34 -13.44 11.82
N ASP A 31 -5.16 -13.25 11.23
CA ASP A 31 -4.89 -13.40 9.80
C ASP A 31 -5.50 -12.37 8.84
N LEU A 32 -5.40 -11.07 9.17
CA LEU A 32 -5.44 -10.05 8.11
C LEU A 32 -4.07 -9.98 7.44
N SER A 33 -3.73 -11.04 6.69
CA SER A 33 -2.66 -11.01 5.71
C SER A 33 -3.07 -10.07 4.59
N TRP A 34 -3.07 -8.76 4.85
CA TRP A 34 -3.26 -7.77 3.81
C TRP A 34 -2.13 -7.97 2.80
N THR A 35 -2.54 -8.29 1.58
CA THR A 35 -1.69 -8.31 0.41
C THR A 35 -1.98 -7.04 -0.38
N PRO A 36 -0.99 -6.48 -1.10
CA PRO A 36 -1.24 -5.38 -2.02
C PRO A 36 -2.31 -5.70 -3.09
N MET A 37 -2.67 -6.97 -3.28
CA MET A 37 -3.76 -7.40 -4.17
C MET A 37 -5.16 -7.16 -3.58
N ASP A 38 -5.30 -7.04 -2.25
CA ASP A 38 -6.58 -6.80 -1.59
C ASP A 38 -7.16 -5.41 -1.87
N ASP A 39 -6.30 -4.46 -2.28
CA ASP A 39 -6.68 -3.08 -2.61
C ASP A 39 -7.38 -2.93 -3.97
N LYS A 40 -7.53 -4.01 -4.74
CA LYS A 40 -8.16 -3.99 -6.07
C LYS A 40 -7.59 -2.89 -6.97
N ILE A 41 -6.27 -2.69 -6.89
CA ILE A 41 -5.58 -1.67 -7.67
C ILE A 41 -5.58 -2.07 -9.15
N GLU A 42 -6.42 -1.40 -9.93
CA GLU A 42 -6.50 -1.60 -11.38
C GLU A 42 -5.50 -0.70 -12.10
N VAL A 43 -4.60 -1.29 -12.90
CA VAL A 43 -3.73 -0.52 -13.79
C VAL A 43 -4.54 -0.11 -15.01
N ARG A 44 -4.66 1.20 -15.27
CA ARG A 44 -5.31 1.73 -16.48
C ARG A 44 -4.32 2.52 -17.31
N LEU A 45 -4.22 2.17 -18.59
CA LEU A 45 -3.39 2.90 -19.54
C LEU A 45 -4.15 4.12 -20.11
N PRO A 46 -3.44 5.20 -20.48
CA PRO A 46 -4.06 6.36 -21.11
C PRO A 46 -4.86 5.96 -22.36
N GLY A 47 -6.15 6.30 -22.39
CA GLY A 47 -7.05 6.01 -23.51
C GLY A 47 -7.86 4.71 -23.38
N ASN A 48 -7.54 3.85 -22.42
CA ASN A 48 -8.31 2.61 -22.19
C ASN A 48 -9.39 2.81 -21.11
N LYS A 49 -10.59 2.27 -21.38
CA LYS A 49 -11.74 2.29 -20.43
C LYS A 49 -11.72 1.12 -19.44
N HIS A 50 -10.89 0.11 -19.71
CA HIS A 50 -10.79 -1.13 -18.95
C HIS A 50 -9.40 -1.26 -18.31
N PRO A 51 -9.28 -2.03 -17.21
CA PRO A 51 -7.98 -2.37 -16.65
C PRO A 51 -7.12 -3.04 -17.73
N ALA A 52 -5.89 -2.57 -17.84
CA ALA A 52 -4.92 -3.07 -18.77
C ALA A 52 -4.38 -4.42 -18.28
N THR A 53 -4.24 -5.35 -19.22
CA THR A 53 -3.52 -6.59 -18.99
C THR A 53 -2.03 -6.33 -18.88
N SER A 54 -1.28 -7.24 -18.23
CA SER A 54 0.19 -7.12 -18.14
C SER A 54 0.84 -6.90 -19.51
N LYS A 55 0.37 -7.63 -20.54
CA LYS A 55 0.91 -7.50 -21.91
C LYS A 55 0.71 -6.12 -22.51
N GLU A 56 -0.43 -5.49 -22.26
CA GLU A 56 -0.70 -4.13 -22.74
C GLU A 56 0.16 -3.11 -22.00
N VAL A 57 0.37 -3.30 -20.70
CA VAL A 57 1.27 -2.48 -19.88
C VAL A 57 2.69 -2.57 -20.41
N ASP A 58 3.19 -3.78 -20.63
CA ASP A 58 4.54 -4.01 -21.15
C ASP A 58 4.72 -3.37 -22.52
N ALA A 59 3.76 -3.57 -23.44
CA ALA A 59 3.79 -2.95 -24.76
C ALA A 59 3.74 -1.41 -24.69
N TYR A 60 3.00 -0.85 -23.73
CA TYR A 60 2.97 0.61 -23.51
C TYR A 60 4.29 1.12 -22.95
N ILE A 61 4.89 0.43 -21.99
CA ILE A 61 6.20 0.76 -21.42
C ILE A 61 7.26 0.74 -22.53
N ASP A 62 7.30 -0.32 -23.34
CA ASP A 62 8.22 -0.42 -24.48
C ASP A 62 8.01 0.73 -25.46
N LYS A 63 6.74 1.09 -25.73
CA LYS A 63 6.44 2.26 -26.54
C LYS A 63 7.01 3.53 -25.92
N VAL A 64 6.78 3.79 -24.63
CA VAL A 64 7.23 5.04 -23.99
C VAL A 64 8.76 5.11 -23.89
N LEU A 65 9.42 4.01 -23.53
CA LEU A 65 10.88 3.94 -23.37
C LEU A 65 11.61 4.04 -24.71
N TYR A 66 11.10 3.36 -25.73
CA TYR A 66 11.74 3.26 -27.04
C TYR A 66 11.08 4.11 -28.12
N ILE A 67 10.09 4.93 -27.76
CA ILE A 67 9.57 5.97 -28.66
C ILE A 67 10.78 6.79 -29.09
N LYS A 68 10.88 6.97 -30.41
CA LYS A 68 11.81 7.88 -31.08
C LYS A 68 11.42 9.31 -30.72
N SER A 69 11.47 9.63 -29.42
CA SER A 69 11.26 10.96 -28.89
C SER A 69 12.44 11.75 -29.44
N SER A 70 12.12 12.76 -30.24
CA SER A 70 13.01 13.91 -30.27
C SER A 70 13.00 14.40 -28.83
N LYS A 71 14.04 14.05 -28.06
CA LYS A 71 14.24 14.47 -26.66
C LYS A 71 14.46 15.98 -26.67
N LYS A 72 13.39 16.72 -26.99
CA LYS A 72 13.33 18.16 -26.82
C LYS A 72 13.27 18.37 -25.33
N ARG A 73 14.24 19.11 -24.80
CA ARG A 73 14.17 19.53 -23.42
C ARG A 73 12.88 20.30 -23.21
N LEU A 74 12.25 20.04 -22.06
CA LEU A 74 11.22 20.94 -21.58
C LEU A 74 11.83 22.33 -21.41
N SER A 75 11.05 23.36 -21.72
CA SER A 75 11.50 24.76 -21.66
C SER A 75 12.09 25.11 -20.28
N VAL A 76 11.52 24.58 -19.20
CA VAL A 76 12.05 24.80 -17.84
C VAL A 76 13.51 24.38 -17.68
N PHE A 77 13.95 23.38 -18.44
CA PHE A 77 15.32 22.90 -18.32
C PHE A 77 16.30 23.66 -19.18
N THR A 78 15.89 24.48 -20.17
CA THR A 78 16.84 25.21 -21.05
C THR A 78 17.82 26.06 -20.26
N GLU A 79 17.35 26.74 -19.22
CA GLU A 79 18.16 27.59 -18.34
C GLU A 79 19.05 26.79 -17.38
N ILE A 80 18.54 25.65 -16.86
CA ILE A 80 19.20 24.90 -15.78
C ILE A 80 20.40 24.07 -16.27
N CYS A 81 20.41 23.62 -17.53
CA CYS A 81 21.45 22.70 -17.99
C CYS A 81 21.86 22.93 -19.46
N PRO A 82 22.30 24.13 -19.88
CA PRO A 82 22.48 24.47 -21.30
C PRO A 82 23.20 23.36 -22.10
N LYS A 83 22.77 23.13 -23.35
CA LYS A 83 23.43 22.14 -24.22
C LYS A 83 24.90 22.55 -24.37
N LYS A 84 25.81 21.62 -24.11
CA LYS A 84 27.21 21.79 -24.51
C LYS A 84 27.25 21.67 -26.03
N GLU A 85 27.75 22.71 -26.68
CA GLU A 85 28.07 22.75 -28.10
C GLU A 85 29.21 21.77 -28.43
#